data_AF-A0A5J6QCU5-F1
#
_entry.id   AF-A0A5J6QCU5-F1
#
_cell.length_a   1.000
_cell.length_b   1.000
_cell.length_c   1.000
_cell.angle_alpha   90.00
_cell.angle_beta   90.00
_cell.angle_gamma   90.00
#
_symmetry.space_group_name_H-M   'P 1'
#
loop_
_entity.id
_entity.type
_entity.pdbx_description
1 polymer ?
#
loop_
_entity_poly.entity_id
_entity_poly.type
_entity_poly.pdbx_seq_one_letter_code
_entity_poly.pdbx_strand_id
1 'polypeptide(L)'
;MSDATFTFRVDDGLKAEFANAAKAHDRTGAQLLRDFMRSYVAQQEEAQQYDAWLAKKVEQSRASAEAGNLIPTSDVEARFAARRAATRARMAAPE
;
A
#
# COMPACT_ATOMS: atom_id res chain seq x y z
N MET A 1 12.51 -24.33 9.50
CA MET A 1 12.64 -23.46 8.32
C MET A 1 13.62 -24.13 7.38
N SER A 2 13.24 -24.39 6.14
CA SER A 2 14.16 -24.90 5.13
C SER A 2 14.92 -23.72 4.54
N ASP A 3 16.24 -23.71 4.71
CA ASP A 3 17.10 -22.73 4.07
C ASP A 3 17.33 -23.10 2.60
N ALA A 4 17.32 -22.11 1.72
CA ALA A 4 17.62 -22.26 0.30
C ALA A 4 18.69 -21.24 -0.10
N THR A 5 19.63 -21.66 -0.95
CA THR A 5 20.76 -20.84 -1.39
C THR A 5 20.48 -20.20 -2.75
N PHE A 6 20.70 -18.89 -2.85
CA PHE A 6 20.63 -18.14 -4.10
C PHE A 6 22.04 -17.72 -4.54
N THR A 7 22.46 -18.13 -5.73
CA THR A 7 23.76 -17.76 -6.32
C THR A 7 23.53 -16.98 -7.60
N PHE A 8 24.07 -15.77 -7.69
CA PHE A 8 23.99 -14.94 -8.88
C PHE A 8 25.32 -14.22 -9.12
N ARG A 9 25.55 -13.81 -10.37
CA ARG A 9 26.75 -13.08 -10.76
C ARG A 9 26.44 -11.58 -10.76
N VAL A 10 27.40 -10.81 -10.26
CA VAL A 10 27.40 -9.34 -10.28
C VAL A 10 28.78 -8.85 -10.70
N ASP A 11 28.84 -7.62 -11.18
CA ASP A 11 30.10 -6.91 -11.32
C ASP A 11 30.85 -6.83 -9.97
N ASP A 12 32.18 -6.95 -10.00
CA ASP A 12 32.99 -6.98 -8.79
C ASP A 12 33.05 -5.61 -8.10
N GLY A 13 33.05 -4.52 -8.88
CA GLY A 13 32.94 -3.15 -8.37
C GLY A 13 31.61 -2.94 -7.65
N LEU A 14 30.50 -3.35 -8.28
CA LEU A 14 29.18 -3.29 -7.66
C LEU A 14 29.10 -4.10 -6.36
N LYS A 15 29.71 -5.28 -6.32
CA LYS A 15 29.79 -6.12 -5.11
C LYS A 15 30.51 -5.39 -3.97
N ALA A 16 31.63 -4.74 -4.27
CA ALA A 16 32.42 -3.99 -3.30
C ALA A 16 31.65 -2.77 -2.77
N GLU A 17 31.05 -1.99 -3.65
CA GLU A 17 30.22 -0.82 -3.29
C GLU A 17 29.03 -1.22 -2.41
N PHE A 18 28.29 -2.26 -2.82
CA PHE A 18 27.14 -2.75 -2.05
C PHE A 18 27.56 -3.27 -0.66
N ALA A 19 28.69 -3.98 -0.57
CA ALA A 19 29.20 -4.45 0.72
C ALA A 19 29.64 -3.29 1.63
N ASN A 20 30.27 -2.25 1.06
CA ASN A 20 30.67 -1.07 1.81
C ASN A 20 29.45 -0.27 2.31
N ALA A 21 28.45 -0.07 1.45
CA ALA A 21 27.20 0.58 1.82
C ALA A 21 26.46 -0.20 2.92
N ALA A 22 26.40 -1.53 2.83
CA ALA A 22 25.79 -2.35 3.86
C ALA A 22 26.50 -2.19 5.22
N LYS A 23 27.84 -2.22 5.23
CA LYS A 23 28.65 -2.02 6.44
C LYS A 23 28.46 -0.64 7.06
N ALA A 24 28.30 0.40 6.26
CA ALA A 24 28.03 1.76 6.75
C ALA A 24 26.72 1.85 7.57
N HIS A 25 25.84 0.88 7.41
CA HIS A 25 24.59 0.74 8.18
C HIS A 25 24.61 -0.44 9.17
N ASP A 26 25.78 -1.02 9.46
CA ASP A 26 25.94 -2.20 10.32
C ASP A 26 25.18 -3.44 9.85
N ARG A 27 25.07 -3.61 8.53
CA ARG A 27 24.33 -4.71 7.88
C ARG A 27 25.22 -5.50 6.92
N THR A 28 24.82 -6.74 6.67
CA THR A 28 25.42 -7.58 5.61
C THR A 28 24.63 -7.45 4.31
N GLY A 29 25.29 -7.67 3.18
CA GLY A 29 24.61 -7.69 1.88
C GLY A 29 23.49 -8.74 1.82
N ALA A 30 23.67 -9.89 2.47
CA ALA A 30 22.64 -10.92 2.55
C ALA A 30 21.42 -10.51 3.40
N GLN A 31 21.58 -9.64 4.40
CA GLN A 31 20.44 -9.06 5.12
C GLN A 31 19.66 -8.11 4.22
N LEU A 32 20.34 -7.23 3.50
CA LEU A 32 19.70 -6.29 2.58
C LEU A 32 18.96 -7.00 1.44
N LEU A 33 19.56 -8.03 0.84
CA LEU A 33 18.92 -8.83 -0.20
C LEU A 33 17.66 -9.53 0.31
N ARG A 34 17.68 -10.10 1.52
CA ARG A 34 16.49 -10.74 2.11
C ARG A 34 15.38 -9.73 2.41
N ASP A 35 15.72 -8.54 2.88
CA ASP A 35 14.74 -7.47 3.07
C ASP A 35 14.13 -7.04 1.75
N PHE A 36 14.97 -6.78 0.74
CA PHE A 36 14.51 -6.44 -0.60
C PHE A 36 13.57 -7.50 -1.17
N MET A 37 13.94 -8.80 -1.06
CA MET A 37 13.09 -9.89 -1.51
C MET A 37 11.72 -9.90 -0.82
N ARG A 38 11.69 -9.72 0.51
CA ARG A 38 10.43 -9.64 1.26
C ARG A 38 9.59 -8.45 0.82
N SER A 39 10.19 -7.26 0.73
CA SER A 39 9.50 -6.04 0.31
C SER A 39 8.97 -6.16 -1.12
N TYR A 40 9.75 -6.75 -2.03
CA TYR A 40 9.35 -6.96 -3.41
C TYR A 40 8.14 -7.90 -3.50
N VAL A 41 8.18 -9.05 -2.83
CA VAL A 41 7.05 -9.99 -2.80
C VAL A 41 5.81 -9.33 -2.21
N ALA A 42 5.94 -8.66 -1.06
CA ALA A 42 4.82 -7.97 -0.42
C ALA A 42 4.20 -6.90 -1.33
N GLN A 43 5.03 -6.11 -2.03
CA GLN A 43 4.56 -5.11 -2.98
C GLN A 43 3.82 -5.73 -4.16
N GLN A 44 4.31 -6.84 -4.71
CA GLN A 44 3.63 -7.55 -5.81
C GLN A 44 2.29 -8.14 -5.34
N GLU A 45 2.25 -8.74 -4.15
CA GLU A 45 1.01 -9.27 -3.57
C GLU A 45 0.00 -8.16 -3.29
N GLU A 46 0.43 -7.04 -2.71
CA GLU A 46 -0.44 -5.90 -2.44
C GLU A 46 -1.01 -5.30 -3.73
N ALA A 47 -0.18 -5.12 -4.77
CA ALA A 47 -0.65 -4.65 -6.06
C ALA A 47 -1.69 -5.59 -6.68
N GLN A 48 -1.43 -6.89 -6.68
CA GLN A 48 -2.38 -7.88 -7.20
C GLN A 48 -3.67 -7.94 -6.39
N GLN A 49 -3.58 -7.87 -5.06
CA GLN A 49 -4.74 -7.84 -4.16
C GLN A 49 -5.54 -6.56 -4.35
N TYR A 50 -4.88 -5.42 -4.50
CA TYR A 50 -5.51 -4.14 -4.75
C TYR A 50 -6.28 -4.15 -6.06
N ASP A 51 -5.68 -4.64 -7.15
CA ASP A 51 -6.33 -4.72 -8.46
C ASP A 51 -7.55 -5.63 -8.42
N ALA A 52 -7.43 -6.82 -7.79
CA ALA A 52 -8.55 -7.75 -7.62
C ALA A 52 -9.68 -7.14 -6.78
N TRP A 53 -9.33 -6.46 -5.69
CA TRP A 53 -10.28 -5.74 -4.85
C TRP A 53 -10.98 -4.61 -5.62
N LEU A 54 -10.22 -3.81 -6.37
CA LEU A 54 -10.73 -2.68 -7.14
C LEU A 54 -11.70 -3.14 -8.21
N ALA A 55 -11.35 -4.20 -8.96
CA ALA A 55 -12.22 -4.79 -9.96
C ALA A 55 -13.56 -5.23 -9.34
N LYS A 56 -13.52 -5.93 -8.20
CA LYS A 56 -14.73 -6.35 -7.48
C LYS A 56 -15.57 -5.17 -7.01
N LYS A 57 -14.93 -4.12 -6.48
CA LYS A 57 -15.61 -2.91 -6.01
C LYS A 57 -16.28 -2.14 -7.14
N VAL A 58 -15.62 -2.03 -8.29
CA VAL A 58 -16.17 -1.39 -9.50
C VAL A 58 -17.39 -2.17 -9.98
N GLU A 59 -17.31 -3.50 -10.04
CA GLU A 59 -18.43 -4.36 -10.43
C GLU A 59 -19.64 -4.13 -9.52
N GLN A 60 -19.43 -4.18 -8.20
CA GLN A 60 -20.48 -3.94 -7.22
C GLN A 60 -21.09 -2.53 -7.34
N SER A 61 -20.25 -1.52 -7.57
CA SER A 61 -20.70 -0.14 -7.72
C SER A 61 -21.54 0.05 -8.98
N ARG A 62 -21.12 -0.57 -10.09
CA ARG A 62 -21.86 -0.54 -11.35
C ARG A 62 -23.20 -1.24 -11.24
N ALA A 63 -23.24 -2.45 -10.67
CA ALA A 63 -24.48 -3.18 -10.43
C ALA A 63 -25.44 -2.38 -9.50
N SER A 64 -24.92 -1.71 -8.48
CA SER A 64 -25.71 -0.83 -7.61
C SER A 64 -26.30 0.36 -8.37
N ALA A 65 -25.51 0.98 -9.25
CA ALA A 65 -25.96 2.09 -10.09
C ALA A 65 -27.02 1.66 -11.10
N GLU A 66 -26.82 0.52 -11.77
CA GLU A 66 -27.77 -0.08 -12.72
C GLU A 66 -29.09 -0.47 -12.04
N ALA A 67 -29.03 -0.92 -10.77
CA ALA A 67 -30.21 -1.16 -9.94
C ALA A 67 -30.90 0.13 -9.45
N GLY A 68 -30.39 1.32 -9.81
CA GLY A 68 -30.99 2.61 -9.46
C GLY A 68 -30.66 3.10 -8.05
N ASN A 69 -29.73 2.46 -7.33
CA ASN A 69 -29.32 2.86 -5.99
C ASN A 69 -28.34 4.06 -6.00
N LEU A 70 -28.59 5.04 -6.87
CA LEU A 70 -27.82 6.27 -6.96
C LEU A 70 -28.37 7.31 -6.00
N ILE A 71 -27.48 8.15 -5.47
CA ILE A 71 -27.85 9.26 -4.59
C ILE A 71 -27.61 10.57 -5.37
N PRO A 72 -28.57 11.49 -5.40
CA PRO A 72 -28.38 12.81 -6.01
C PRO A 72 -27.20 13.56 -5.39
N THR A 73 -26.48 14.32 -6.21
CA THR A 73 -25.33 15.13 -5.75
C THR A 73 -25.71 16.09 -4.62
N SER A 74 -26.90 16.69 -4.68
CA SER A 74 -27.42 17.58 -3.62
C SER A 74 -27.45 16.92 -2.25
N ASP A 75 -27.88 15.66 -2.21
CA ASP A 75 -28.10 14.92 -0.96
C ASP A 75 -26.75 14.48 -0.38
N VAL A 76 -25.80 14.13 -1.25
CA VAL A 76 -24.40 13.88 -0.87
C VAL A 76 -23.81 15.15 -0.25
N GLU A 77 -23.92 16.30 -0.92
CA GLU A 77 -23.37 17.57 -0.42
C GLU A 77 -23.98 17.96 0.92
N ALA A 78 -25.31 17.87 1.07
CA ALA A 78 -25.99 18.15 2.33
C ALA A 78 -25.48 17.25 3.47
N ARG A 79 -25.35 15.94 3.21
CA ARG A 79 -24.85 14.96 4.19
C ARG A 79 -23.41 15.25 4.61
N PHE A 80 -22.52 15.56 3.66
CA PHE A 80 -21.12 15.86 3.98
C PHE A 80 -20.95 17.24 4.62
N ALA A 81 -21.77 18.24 4.27
CA ALA A 81 -21.81 19.52 4.96
C ALA A 81 -22.19 19.36 6.44
N ALA A 82 -23.23 18.56 6.74
CA ALA A 82 -23.64 18.25 8.10
C ALA A 82 -22.53 17.54 8.90
N ARG A 83 -21.86 16.54 8.29
CA ARG A 83 -20.72 15.86 8.91
C ARG A 83 -19.59 16.82 9.27
N ARG A 84 -19.19 17.68 8.35
CA ARG A 84 -18.14 18.69 8.60
C ARG A 84 -18.54 19.67 9.71
N ALA A 85 -19.79 20.12 9.73
CA ALA A 85 -20.30 21.00 10.79
C ALA A 85 -20.24 20.33 12.17
N ALA A 86 -20.66 19.07 12.27
CA ALA A 86 -20.58 18.29 13.50
C ALA A 86 -19.14 18.08 13.98
N THR A 87 -18.21 17.77 13.06
CA THR A 87 -16.78 17.65 13.41
C THR A 87 -16.22 18.95 13.95
N ARG A 88 -16.53 20.09 13.30
CA ARG A 88 -16.10 21.41 13.79
C ARG A 88 -16.68 21.77 15.15
N ALA A 89 -17.96 21.48 15.37
CA ALA A 89 -18.60 21.69 16.66
C ALA A 89 -17.91 20.88 17.78
N ARG A 90 -17.55 19.63 17.51
CA ARG A 90 -16.81 18.78 18.46
C ARG A 90 -15.40 19.31 18.75
N MET A 91 -14.73 19.87 17.75
CA MET A 91 -13.40 20.48 17.93
C MET A 91 -13.45 21.81 18.70
N ALA A 92 -14.58 22.51 18.65
CA ALA A 92 -14.78 23.80 19.31
C ALA A 92 -15.40 23.68 20.73
N ALA A 93 -15.90 22.50 21.09
CA ALA A 93 -16.39 22.23 22.44
C ALA A 93 -15.19 22.11 23.40
N PRO A 94 -15.17 22.87 24.51
CA PRO A 94 -14.22 22.60 25.60
C PRO A 94 -14.56 21.26 26.27
N GLU A 95 -13.56 20.61 26.87
CA GLU A 95 -13.72 19.34 27.61
C GLU A 95 -14.83 19.39 28.67
#